data_AF-A0A0P9RE96-F1
#
_entry.id   AF-A0A0P9RE96-F1
#
_cell.length_a   1.000
_cell.length_b   1.000
_cell.length_c   1.000
_cell.angle_alpha   90.00
_cell.angle_beta   90.00
_cell.angle_gamma   90.00
#
_symmetry.space_group_name_H-M   'P 1'
#
loop_
_entity.id
_entity.type
_entity.pdbx_description
1 polymer ?
#
loop_
_entity_poly.entity_id
_entity_poly.type
_entity_poly.pdbx_seq_one_letter_code
_entity_poly.pdbx_strand_id
1 'polypeptide(L)' 'MSKAKSIIAQPLFRSRQEQPAKGKGSYRREAFQSKSWEASCFMAA' A
#
# COMPACT_ATOMS: atom_id res chain seq x y z
N MET A 1 -28.42 -19.27 14.40
CA MET A 1 -27.33 -18.48 13.80
C MET A 1 -27.26 -17.14 14.53
N SER A 2 -26.11 -16.71 15.06
CA SER A 2 -26.05 -15.51 15.92
C SER A 2 -25.93 -14.22 15.10
N LYS A 3 -26.54 -13.13 15.58
CA LYS A 3 -26.50 -11.80 14.95
C LYS A 3 -25.07 -11.31 14.70
N ALA A 4 -24.15 -11.62 15.60
CA ALA A 4 -22.72 -11.31 15.44
C ALA A 4 -22.10 -11.96 14.19
N LYS A 5 -22.38 -13.24 13.92
CA LYS A 5 -21.87 -13.92 12.72
C LYS A 5 -22.43 -13.31 11.42
N SER A 6 -23.68 -12.86 11.45
CA SER A 6 -24.29 -12.18 10.31
C SER A 6 -23.65 -10.81 10.03
N ILE A 7 -23.24 -10.08 11.07
CA ILE A 7 -22.55 -8.78 10.93
C ILE A 7 -21.15 -8.98 10.36
N ILE A 8 -20.36 -9.92 10.88
CA ILE A 8 -18.98 -10.18 10.42
C ILE A 8 -18.94 -10.61 8.94
N ALA A 9 -19.99 -11.29 8.46
CA ALA A 9 -20.10 -11.70 7.06
C ALA A 9 -20.44 -10.54 6.10
N GLN A 10 -20.78 -9.34 6.62
CA GLN A 10 -21.06 -8.19 5.76
C GLN A 10 -19.76 -7.71 5.08
N PRO A 11 -19.82 -7.22 3.82
CA PRO A 11 -18.66 -6.68 3.12
C PRO A 11 -17.93 -5.56 3.87
N LEU A 12 -18.66 -4.86 4.75
CA LEU A 12 -18.12 -3.82 5.62
C LEU A 12 -16.94 -4.31 6.47
N PHE A 13 -17.02 -5.56 6.95
CA PHE A 13 -16.02 -6.18 7.83
C PHE A 13 -15.09 -7.16 7.09
N ARG A 14 -14.99 -7.05 5.76
CA ARG A 14 -14.02 -7.85 4.99
C ARG A 14 -12.58 -7.53 5.41
N SER A 15 -11.71 -8.54 5.34
CA SER A 15 -10.27 -8.34 5.53
C SER A 15 -9.72 -7.33 4.53
N ARG A 16 -8.81 -6.46 4.99
CA ARG A 16 -8.12 -5.45 4.18
C ARG A 16 -6.64 -5.73 4.23
N GLN A 17 -6.00 -5.77 3.06
CA GLN A 17 -4.56 -5.85 2.92
C GLN A 17 -4.04 -4.47 2.54
N GLU A 18 -3.08 -3.96 3.29
CA GLU A 18 -2.40 -2.71 2.96
C GLU A 18 -1.45 -2.92 1.76
N GLN A 19 -1.24 -1.87 0.96
CA GLN A 19 -0.31 -1.95 -0.16
C GLN A 19 1.13 -1.98 0.36
N PRO A 20 1.94 -2.99 0.02
CA PRO A 20 3.31 -3.08 0.51
C PRO A 20 4.17 -1.96 -0.09
N ALA A 21 5.07 -1.41 0.71
CA ALA A 21 6.01 -0.37 0.27
C ALA A 21 7.16 -0.92 -0.60
N LYS A 22 7.49 -2.20 -0.47
CA LYS A 22 8.56 -2.89 -1.22
C LYS A 22 8.18 -4.35 -1.49
N GLY A 23 8.64 -4.91 -2.62
CA GLY A 23 8.43 -6.31 -2.97
C GLY A 23 7.27 -6.54 -3.94
N LYS A 24 6.60 -7.70 -3.85
CA LYS A 24 5.50 -8.04 -4.76
C LYS A 24 4.32 -7.09 -4.57
N GLY A 25 3.85 -6.49 -5.66
CA GLY A 25 2.72 -5.56 -5.62
C GLY A 25 3.07 -4.16 -5.10
N SER A 26 4.36 -3.84 -4.90
CA SER A 26 4.78 -2.50 -4.48
C SER A 26 5.05 -1.54 -5.65
N TYR A 27 5.05 -2.03 -6.90
CA TYR A 27 5.30 -1.18 -8.07
C TYR A 27 4.17 -0.18 -8.28
N ARG A 28 4.54 1.10 -8.39
CA ARG A 28 3.64 2.23 -8.64
C ARG A 28 4.06 2.93 -9.93
N ARG A 29 3.17 2.98 -10.92
CA ARG A 29 3.44 3.58 -12.23
C ARG A 29 3.89 5.04 -12.14
N GLU A 30 3.35 5.80 -11.19
CA GLU A 30 3.58 7.24 -11.07
C GLU A 30 4.62 7.63 -10.01
N ALA A 31 5.23 6.66 -9.31
CA ALA A 31 6.12 6.97 -8.18
C ALA A 31 7.42 7.70 -8.54
N PHE A 32 7.75 7.81 -9.83
CA PHE A 32 8.92 8.51 -10.34
C PHE A 32 8.65 9.94 -10.81
N GLN A 33 7.39 10.40 -10.79
CA GLN A 33 7.09 11.78 -11.12
C GLN A 33 7.42 12.69 -9.92
N SER A 34 8.52 13.44 -10.05
CA SER A 34 8.78 14.74 -9.37
C SER A 34 9.59 14.81 -8.07
N LYS A 35 10.23 13.75 -7.53
CA LYS A 35 11.01 13.89 -6.27
C LYS A 35 12.34 13.12 -6.14
N SER A 36 12.66 12.19 -7.04
CA SER A 36 13.87 11.35 -6.88
C SER A 36 15.09 11.84 -7.65
N TRP A 37 14.93 12.74 -8.63
CA TRP A 37 16.05 13.26 -9.44
C TRP A 37 17.04 14.09 -8.60
N GLU A 38 16.56 14.98 -7.73
CA GLU A 38 17.42 15.83 -6.88
C GLU A 38 18.12 15.07 -5.76
N ALA A 39 17.59 13.92 -5.33
CA ALA A 39 18.15 13.14 -4.21
C ALA A 39 19.30 12.22 -4.63
N SER A 40 19.60 12.09 -5.93
CA SER A 40 20.59 11.14 -6.44
C SER A 40 22.01 11.73 -6.61
N CYS A 41 22.22 13.03 -6.36
CA CYS A 41 23.50 13.72 -6.65
C CYS A 41 24.37 14.11 -5.43
N PHE A 42 24.07 13.66 -4.21
CA PHE A 42 24.86 14.07 -3.03
C PHE A 42 25.66 12.93 -2.39
N MET A 43 26.66 12.41 -3.12
CA MET A 43 27.75 11.58 -2.59
C MET A 43 29.03 11.82 -3.42
N ALA A 44 29.66 12.98 -3.24
CA ALA A 44 31.06 13.18 -3.60
C ALA A 44 31.67 14.25 -2.66
N ALA A 45 32.48 13.79 -1.72
CA ALA A 45 33.49 14.57 -1.01
C ALA A 45 34.73 13.69 -0.87
#